data_AF-A0A965VH00-F1
#
_entry.id   AF-A0A965VH00-F1
#
_cell.length_a   1.000
_cell.length_b   1.000
_cell.length_c   1.000
_cell.angle_alpha   90.00
_cell.angle_beta   90.00
_cell.angle_gamma   90.00
#
_symmetry.space_group_name_H-M   'P 1'
#
loop_
_entity.id
_entity.type
_entity.pdbx_description
1 polymer ?
#
loop_
_entity_poly.entity_id
_entity_poly.type
_entity_poly.pdbx_seq_one_letter_code
_entity_poly.pdbx_strand_id
1 'polypeptide(L)'
;PMNQIVVQTILLPPDRRDETVLNQAKSLLTKSLAPVNENLSDKDYLIGDFSAADLMLGHSCFMANRLGCVSEEMQNIKDYVARINARPAFQKAINMGE
;
A
#
# COMPACT_ATOMS: atom_id res chain seq x y z
N PRO A 1 -7.08 -1.41 -7.72
CA PRO A 1 -6.65 -0.30 -8.62
C PRO A 1 -5.12 -0.13 -8.78
N MET A 2 -4.29 -0.78 -7.95
CA MET A 2 -2.82 -0.64 -8.00
C MET A 2 -2.18 -0.98 -9.36
N ASN A 3 -2.66 -2.02 -10.04
CA ASN A 3 -2.18 -2.39 -11.38
C ASN A 3 -2.26 -1.20 -12.36
N GLN A 4 -3.37 -0.46 -12.35
CA GLN A 4 -3.52 0.71 -13.22
C GLN A 4 -2.51 1.81 -12.89
N ILE A 5 -2.20 2.02 -11.59
CA ILE A 5 -1.17 2.99 -11.21
C ILE A 5 0.18 2.58 -11.79
N VAL A 6 0.58 1.32 -11.65
CA VAL A 6 1.85 0.80 -12.19
C VAL A 6 1.91 0.90 -13.72
N VAL A 7 0.82 0.53 -14.40
CA VAL A 7 0.72 0.66 -15.87
C VAL A 7 0.92 2.12 -16.29
N GLN A 8 0.23 3.04 -15.63
CA GLN A 8 0.21 4.46 -15.98
C GLN A 8 1.47 5.22 -15.54
N THR A 9 2.31 4.69 -14.65
CA THR A 9 3.51 5.39 -14.16
C THR A 9 4.83 4.73 -14.57
N ILE A 10 4.85 3.40 -14.73
CA ILE A 10 6.07 2.62 -14.97
C ILE A 10 6.05 1.99 -16.36
N LEU A 11 4.99 1.27 -16.72
CA LEU A 11 5.00 0.43 -17.93
C LEU A 11 4.73 1.21 -19.22
N LEU A 12 3.81 2.17 -19.20
CA LEU A 12 3.49 2.96 -20.38
C LEU A 12 4.53 4.08 -20.60
N PRO A 13 4.95 4.29 -21.86
CA PRO A 13 5.73 5.46 -22.22
C PRO A 13 4.88 6.73 -22.01
N PRO A 14 5.50 7.89 -21.76
CA PRO A 14 4.80 9.10 -21.34
C PRO A 14 3.64 9.54 -22.26
N ASP A 15 3.79 9.35 -23.58
CA ASP A 15 2.81 9.68 -24.61
C ASP A 15 1.54 8.80 -24.59
N ARG A 16 1.59 7.66 -23.90
CA ARG A 16 0.46 6.72 -23.79
C ARG A 16 -0.20 6.72 -22.42
N ARG A 17 0.28 7.54 -21.50
CA ARG A 17 -0.28 7.65 -20.15
C ARG A 17 -1.57 8.45 -20.18
N ASP A 18 -2.53 8.02 -19.37
CA ASP A 18 -3.79 8.71 -19.16
C ASP A 18 -3.86 9.18 -17.70
N GLU A 19 -3.76 10.50 -17.52
CA GLU A 19 -3.83 11.12 -16.20
C GLU A 19 -5.19 10.94 -15.53
N THR A 20 -6.28 10.86 -16.29
CA THR A 20 -7.62 10.62 -15.74
C THR A 20 -7.70 9.23 -15.14
N VAL A 21 -7.23 8.22 -15.86
CA VAL A 21 -7.17 6.83 -15.38
C VAL A 21 -6.26 6.71 -14.16
N LEU A 22 -5.09 7.36 -14.19
CA LEU A 22 -4.16 7.37 -13.06
C LEU A 22 -4.79 8.00 -11.81
N ASN A 23 -5.40 9.17 -11.94
CA ASN A 23 -6.02 9.88 -10.83
C ASN A 23 -7.21 9.11 -10.25
N GLN A 24 -8.03 8.50 -11.11
CA GLN A 24 -9.12 7.63 -10.66
C GLN A 24 -8.58 6.42 -9.90
N ALA A 25 -7.53 5.77 -10.41
CA ALA A 25 -6.93 4.61 -9.76
C ALA A 25 -6.32 4.98 -8.39
N LYS A 26 -5.62 6.11 -8.29
CA LYS A 26 -5.10 6.64 -7.01
C LYS A 26 -6.22 6.95 -6.03
N SER A 27 -7.27 7.68 -6.46
CA SER A 27 -8.41 8.02 -5.62
C SER A 27 -9.12 6.77 -5.07
N LEU A 28 -9.36 5.78 -5.93
CA LEU A 28 -9.94 4.51 -5.50
C LEU A 28 -9.04 3.77 -4.50
N LEU A 29 -7.73 3.74 -4.73
CA LEU A 29 -6.79 3.11 -3.81
C LEU A 29 -6.84 3.79 -2.44
N THR A 30 -6.70 5.12 -2.40
CA THR A 30 -6.75 5.90 -1.15
C THR A 30 -8.06 5.66 -0.41
N LYS A 31 -9.21 5.68 -1.09
CA LYS A 31 -10.52 5.39 -0.48
C LYS A 31 -10.59 3.98 0.11
N SER A 32 -10.02 2.98 -0.56
CA SER A 32 -9.97 1.60 -0.04
C SER A 32 -9.11 1.43 1.21
N LEU A 33 -8.18 2.35 1.48
CA LEU A 33 -7.30 2.28 2.66
C LEU A 33 -7.94 2.87 3.92
N ALA A 34 -8.95 3.75 3.78
CA ALA A 34 -9.65 4.35 4.91
C ALA A 34 -10.16 3.32 5.95
N PRO A 35 -10.91 2.26 5.58
CA PRO A 35 -11.38 1.26 6.54
C PRO A 35 -10.24 0.44 7.16
N VAL A 36 -9.13 0.24 6.42
CA VAL A 36 -7.95 -0.45 6.95
C VAL A 36 -7.27 0.40 8.02
N ASN A 37 -7.11 1.70 7.76
CA ASN A 37 -6.55 2.65 8.71
C ASN A 37 -7.42 2.76 9.97
N GLU A 38 -8.75 2.76 9.83
CA GLU A 38 -9.69 2.77 10.96
C GLU A 38 -9.59 1.48 11.79
N ASN A 39 -9.56 0.30 11.15
CA ASN A 39 -9.41 -0.98 11.84
C ASN A 39 -8.08 -1.12 12.61
N LEU A 40 -7.04 -0.37 12.20
CA LEU A 40 -5.73 -0.35 12.85
C LEU A 40 -5.63 0.69 13.98
N SER A 41 -6.70 1.42 14.31
CA SER A 41 -6.67 2.48 15.32
C SER A 41 -6.34 1.98 16.74
N ASP A 42 -6.68 0.74 17.04
CA ASP A 42 -6.50 0.10 18.35
C ASP A 42 -5.67 -1.20 18.26
N LYS A 43 -5.02 -1.47 17.12
CA LYS A 43 -4.33 -2.73 16.85
C LYS A 43 -2.98 -2.52 16.16
N ASP A 44 -2.00 -3.34 16.54
CA ASP A 44 -0.70 -3.34 15.89
C ASP A 44 -0.75 -3.99 14.49
N TYR A 45 -1.57 -5.04 14.34
CA TYR A 45 -1.78 -5.82 13.12
C TYR A 45 -3.28 -5.97 12.81
N LEU A 46 -3.63 -6.45 11.62
CA LEU A 46 -5.02 -6.39 11.12
C LEU A 46 -6.05 -7.05 12.05
N ILE A 47 -5.65 -8.09 12.77
CA ILE A 47 -6.48 -8.82 13.73
C ILE A 47 -5.95 -8.73 15.17
N GLY A 48 -5.08 -7.75 15.47
CA GLY A 48 -4.39 -7.60 16.75
C GLY A 48 -2.97 -8.15 16.68
N ASP A 49 -2.84 -9.47 16.47
CA ASP A 49 -1.55 -10.15 16.31
C ASP A 49 -1.16 -10.38 14.84
N PHE A 50 0.14 -10.49 14.58
CA PHE A 50 0.65 -10.79 13.24
C PHE A 50 0.16 -12.16 12.76
N SER A 51 -0.37 -12.20 11.55
CA SER A 51 -1.05 -13.37 10.99
C SER A 51 -0.89 -13.45 9.47
N ALA A 52 -1.49 -14.50 8.88
CA ALA A 52 -1.58 -14.62 7.43
C ALA A 52 -2.32 -13.45 6.76
N ALA A 53 -3.22 -12.76 7.47
CA ALA A 53 -3.89 -11.57 6.96
C ALA A 53 -2.87 -10.47 6.60
N ASP A 54 -1.84 -10.31 7.44
CA ASP A 54 -0.80 -9.29 7.26
C ASP A 54 0.17 -9.65 6.12
N LEU A 55 0.31 -10.94 5.80
CA LEU A 55 1.04 -11.36 4.59
C LEU A 55 0.29 -10.96 3.31
N MET A 56 -1.04 -11.14 3.30
CA MET A 56 -1.86 -10.82 2.13
C MET A 56 -2.01 -9.30 1.94
N LEU A 57 -2.40 -8.59 2.99
CA LEU A 57 -2.74 -7.17 2.89
C LEU A 57 -1.58 -6.25 3.27
N GLY A 58 -0.63 -6.68 4.11
CA GLY A 58 0.51 -5.86 4.51
C GLY A 58 1.39 -5.43 3.34
N HIS A 59 1.69 -6.33 2.40
CA HIS A 59 2.40 -5.95 1.17
C HIS A 59 1.60 -4.94 0.33
N SER A 60 0.28 -5.12 0.25
CA SER A 60 -0.60 -4.19 -0.48
C SER A 60 -0.60 -2.80 0.15
N CYS A 61 -0.64 -2.69 1.48
CA CYS A 61 -0.54 -1.43 2.21
C CYS A 61 0.85 -0.78 2.03
N PHE A 62 1.92 -1.58 2.11
CA PHE A 62 3.28 -1.11 1.86
C PHE A 62 3.43 -0.49 0.46
N MET A 63 2.96 -1.19 -0.57
CA MET A 63 3.02 -0.70 -1.95
C MET A 63 2.13 0.52 -2.15
N ALA A 64 0.94 0.58 -1.54
CA ALA A 64 0.08 1.75 -1.62
C ALA A 64 0.73 3.00 -0.98
N ASN A 65 1.47 2.82 0.12
CA ASN A 65 2.27 3.89 0.73
C ASN A 65 3.37 4.37 -0.23
N ARG A 66 4.14 3.44 -0.81
CA ARG A 66 5.21 3.78 -1.77
C ARG A 66 4.70 4.46 -3.04
N LEU A 67 3.46 4.17 -3.45
CA LEU A 67 2.78 4.81 -4.58
C LEU A 67 2.13 6.17 -4.21
N GLY A 68 2.31 6.65 -2.97
CA GLY A 68 1.78 7.94 -2.51
C GLY A 68 0.26 7.97 -2.35
N CYS A 69 -0.37 6.81 -2.13
CA CYS A 69 -1.83 6.71 -1.97
C CYS A 69 -2.27 6.66 -0.50
N VAL A 70 -1.32 6.54 0.44
CA VAL A 70 -1.55 6.73 1.87
C VAL A 70 -1.39 8.22 2.17
N SER A 71 -2.45 8.88 2.65
CA SER A 71 -2.40 10.31 2.99
C SER A 71 -1.72 10.56 4.34
N GLU A 72 -1.38 11.81 4.61
CA GLU A 72 -0.76 12.20 5.88
C GLU A 72 -1.62 11.93 7.11
N GLU A 73 -2.94 11.95 6.96
CA GLU A 73 -3.92 11.71 8.02
C GLU A 73 -4.05 10.22 8.39
N MET A 74 -3.55 9.31 7.56
CA MET A 74 -3.65 7.85 7.78
C MET A 74 -2.47 7.35 8.65
N GLN A 75 -2.35 7.84 9.88
CA GLN A 75 -1.20 7.49 10.73
C GLN A 75 -1.16 5.99 11.10
N ASN A 76 -2.31 5.37 11.36
CA ASN A 76 -2.38 3.97 11.79
C ASN A 76 -1.83 3.02 10.71
N ILE A 77 -2.15 3.28 9.43
CA ILE A 77 -1.62 2.48 8.34
C ILE A 77 -0.13 2.75 8.10
N LYS A 78 0.35 3.98 8.33
CA LYS A 78 1.78 4.31 8.26
C LYS A 78 2.56 3.53 9.31
N ASP A 79 2.07 3.50 10.54
CA ASP A 79 2.70 2.77 11.64
C ASP A 79 2.67 1.25 11.39
N TYR A 80 1.55 0.74 10.88
CA TYR A 80 1.43 -0.65 10.45
C TYR A 80 2.42 -1.00 9.32
N VAL A 81 2.53 -0.16 8.30
CA VAL A 81 3.50 -0.34 7.19
C VAL A 81 4.94 -0.31 7.73
N ALA A 82 5.26 0.59 8.66
CA ALA A 82 6.56 0.64 9.31
C ALA A 82 6.88 -0.66 10.07
N ARG A 83 5.90 -1.19 10.83
CA ARG A 83 6.01 -2.49 11.51
C ARG A 83 6.26 -3.63 10.53
N ILE A 84 5.52 -3.69 9.42
CA ILE A 84 5.72 -4.71 8.37
C ILE A 84 7.11 -4.60 7.73
N ASN A 85 7.52 -3.38 7.38
CA ASN A 85 8.82 -3.12 6.74
C ASN A 85 10.03 -3.41 7.65
N ALA A 86 9.85 -3.35 8.97
CA ALA A 86 10.88 -3.70 9.93
C ALA A 86 11.12 -5.22 10.06
N ARG A 87 10.24 -6.06 9.52
CA ARG A 87 10.35 -7.53 9.66
C ARG A 87 11.46 -8.07 8.75
N PRO A 88 12.46 -8.81 9.29
CA PRO A 88 13.58 -9.33 8.48
C PRO A 88 13.14 -10.19 7.29
N ALA A 89 12.10 -11.01 7.44
CA ALA A 89 11.57 -11.83 6.36
C ALA A 89 10.94 -10.99 5.24
N PHE A 90 10.28 -9.88 5.58
CA PHE A 90 9.69 -8.97 4.60
C PHE A 90 10.79 -8.19 3.86
N GLN A 91 11.79 -7.67 4.58
CA GLN A 91 12.95 -7.00 3.98
C GLN A 91 13.69 -7.92 3.00
N LYS A 92 13.90 -9.18 3.39
CA LYS A 92 14.49 -10.17 2.50
C LYS A 92 13.64 -10.35 1.24
N ALA A 93 12.32 -10.52 1.38
CA ALA A 93 11.43 -10.76 0.24
C ALA A 93 11.36 -9.56 -0.71
N ILE A 94 11.28 -8.33 -0.21
CA ILE A 94 11.12 -7.14 -1.05
C ILE A 94 12.41 -6.75 -1.79
N ASN A 95 13.57 -7.07 -1.20
CA ASN A 95 14.88 -6.81 -1.82
C ASN A 95 15.34 -7.94 -2.75
N MET A 96 14.63 -9.08 -2.82
CA MET A 96 14.99 -10.18 -3.75
C MET A 96 14.71 -9.83 -5.22
N GLY A 97 13.93 -8.78 -5.48
CA GLY A 97 13.64 -8.29 -6.84
C GLY A 97 14.48 -7.08 -7.26
N GLU A 98 15.39 -6.60 -6.41
CA GLU A 98 16.41 -5.59 -6.74
C GLU A 98 17.69 -6.28 -7.22
#